data_AF-A0A1B6H5U1-F1
#
_entry.id   AF-A0A1B6H5U1-F1
#
_cell.length_a   1.000
_cell.length_b   1.000
_cell.length_c   1.000
_cell.angle_alpha   90.00
_cell.angle_beta   90.00
_cell.angle_gamma   90.00
#
_symmetry.space_group_name_H-M   'P 1'
#
loop_
_entity.id
_entity.type
_entity.pdbx_description
1 polymer ?
#
loop_
_entity_poly.entity_id
_entity_poly.type
_entity_poly.pdbx_seq_one_letter_code
_entity_poly.pdbx_strand_id
1 'polypeptide(L)'
;NALEMVDNIREEMYKILKTVDWMDEETRKNALEKAKSMTSHIAYPDEILDVSKLEEFYEKLELTSDNYLEAILNVTKFGFDYSFNRLRKPVNKTDWITHGRPAIVNAFYSSIENSIQFPAGILQGAFYSHDRPNYLNYGSIGFVIGHEITHGFDDQGRQFD
;
A
#
# COMPACT_ATOMS: atom_id res chain seq x y z
N ASN A 1 10.56 -14.34 -3.75
CA ASN A 1 9.72 -14.02 -2.55
C ASN A 1 8.62 -13.02 -2.97
N ALA A 2 7.76 -12.52 -2.07
CA ALA A 2 6.66 -11.63 -2.47
C ALA A 2 7.13 -10.34 -3.18
N LEU A 3 8.24 -9.74 -2.75
CA LEU A 3 8.86 -8.58 -3.41
C LEU A 3 9.26 -8.90 -4.86
N GLU A 4 9.95 -10.01 -5.06
CA GLU A 4 10.34 -10.47 -6.40
C GLU A 4 9.13 -10.71 -7.32
N MET A 5 8.00 -11.17 -6.79
CA MET A 5 6.77 -11.31 -7.57
C MET A 5 6.21 -9.95 -8.00
N VAL A 6 6.26 -8.95 -7.12
CA VAL A 6 5.86 -7.57 -7.46
C VAL A 6 6.71 -7.06 -8.62
N ASP A 7 8.03 -7.17 -8.51
CA ASP A 7 8.95 -6.70 -9.56
C ASP A 7 8.70 -7.42 -10.89
N ASN A 8 8.54 -8.75 -10.87
CA ASN A 8 8.24 -9.54 -12.06
C ASN A 8 6.95 -9.09 -12.76
N ILE A 9 5.88 -8.83 -12.01
CA ILE A 9 4.60 -8.40 -12.58
C ILE A 9 4.67 -6.96 -13.10
N ARG A 10 5.44 -6.09 -12.44
CA ARG A 10 5.70 -4.72 -12.92
C ARG A 10 6.44 -4.74 -14.26
N GLU A 11 7.44 -5.61 -14.41
CA GLU A 11 8.14 -5.78 -15.68
C GLU A 11 7.21 -6.28 -16.80
N GLU A 12 6.31 -7.22 -16.52
CA GLU A 12 5.29 -7.64 -17.49
C GLU A 12 4.32 -6.51 -17.84
N MET A 13 3.91 -5.69 -16.87
CA MET A 13 3.11 -4.49 -17.13
C MET A 13 3.85 -3.49 -18.05
N TYR A 14 5.16 -3.30 -17.85
CA TYR A 14 5.96 -2.45 -18.76
C TYR A 14 6.00 -2.99 -20.17
N LYS A 15 6.08 -4.32 -20.35
CA LYS A 15 6.02 -4.95 -21.68
C LYS A 15 4.65 -4.72 -22.33
N ILE A 16 3.57 -4.95 -21.59
CA ILE A 16 2.19 -4.73 -22.07
C ILE A 16 1.99 -3.27 -22.49
N LEU A 17 2.40 -2.31 -21.64
CA LEU A 17 2.30 -0.88 -21.96
C LEU A 17 3.12 -0.52 -23.20
N LYS A 18 4.26 -1.17 -23.45
CA LYS A 18 5.08 -0.92 -24.66
C LYS A 18 4.43 -1.44 -25.95
N THR A 19 3.61 -2.49 -25.88
CA THR A 19 3.09 -3.19 -27.07
C THR A 19 1.62 -2.94 -27.37
N VAL A 20 0.86 -2.32 -26.47
CA VAL A 20 -0.58 -2.16 -26.68
C VAL A 20 -0.92 -1.22 -27.84
N ASP A 21 -1.75 -1.67 -28.79
CA ASP A 21 -1.90 -0.98 -30.08
C ASP A 21 -2.83 0.26 -30.05
N TRP A 22 -3.68 0.38 -29.03
CA TRP A 22 -4.68 1.46 -28.97
C TRP A 22 -4.13 2.78 -28.39
N MET A 23 -2.94 2.77 -27.78
CA MET A 23 -2.29 3.98 -27.24
C MET A 23 -1.34 4.59 -28.27
N ASP A 24 -1.43 5.91 -28.48
CA ASP A 24 -0.38 6.65 -29.17
C ASP A 24 0.94 6.69 -28.36
N GLU A 25 2.01 7.16 -28.98
CA GLU A 25 3.35 7.17 -28.38
C GLU A 25 3.46 8.08 -27.15
N GLU A 26 2.74 9.22 -27.15
CA GLU A 26 2.76 10.19 -26.06
C GLU A 26 2.07 9.63 -24.81
N THR A 27 0.86 9.10 -24.98
CA THR A 27 0.10 8.43 -23.92
C THR A 27 0.87 7.25 -23.35
N ARG A 28 1.51 6.46 -24.22
CA ARG A 28 2.34 5.32 -23.82
C ARG A 28 3.54 5.75 -22.97
N LYS A 29 4.22 6.83 -23.35
CA LYS A 29 5.34 7.37 -22.59
C LYS A 29 4.90 7.78 -21.18
N ASN A 30 3.79 8.52 -21.07
CA ASN A 30 3.27 8.96 -19.78
C ASN A 30 2.82 7.78 -18.91
N ALA A 31 2.16 6.77 -19.51
CA ALA A 31 1.78 5.55 -18.79
C ALA A 31 3.00 4.78 -18.25
N LEU A 32 4.09 4.69 -19.03
CA LEU A 32 5.34 4.07 -18.59
C LEU A 32 6.02 4.87 -17.48
N GLU A 33 6.01 6.21 -17.55
CA GLU A 33 6.57 7.06 -16.49
C GLU A 33 5.80 6.85 -15.18
N LYS A 34 4.46 6.83 -15.23
CA LYS A 34 3.62 6.51 -14.07
C LYS A 34 3.87 5.10 -13.50
N ALA A 35 3.96 4.09 -14.37
CA ALA A 35 4.19 2.72 -13.95
C ALA A 35 5.56 2.54 -13.26
N LYS A 36 6.56 3.33 -13.69
CA LYS A 36 7.91 3.37 -13.08
C LYS A 36 7.94 4.13 -11.77
N SER A 37 7.19 5.22 -11.64
CA SER A 37 7.14 6.02 -10.41
C SER A 37 6.31 5.38 -9.29
N MET A 38 5.53 4.34 -9.61
CA MET A 38 4.69 3.65 -8.63
C MET A 38 5.51 3.07 -7.47
N THR A 39 5.09 3.26 -6.23
CA THR A 39 5.79 2.74 -5.05
C THR A 39 5.10 1.49 -4.51
N SER A 40 5.85 0.58 -3.88
CA SER A 40 5.29 -0.66 -3.33
C SER A 40 5.55 -0.76 -1.82
N HIS A 41 4.49 -0.92 -1.04
CA HIS A 41 4.55 -1.13 0.41
C HIS A 41 4.15 -2.57 0.73
N ILE A 42 5.13 -3.41 1.09
CA ILE A 42 4.92 -4.85 1.28
C ILE A 42 5.04 -5.21 2.76
N ALA A 43 4.08 -6.00 3.23
CA ALA A 43 3.95 -6.50 4.60
C ALA A 43 3.71 -5.41 5.65
N TYR A 44 4.77 -4.71 6.07
CA TYR A 44 4.77 -3.68 7.09
C TYR A 44 5.97 -2.76 6.93
N PRO A 45 5.88 -1.50 7.38
CA PRO A 45 7.05 -0.62 7.49
C PRO A 45 7.97 -1.09 8.62
N ASP A 46 9.28 -0.94 8.44
CA ASP A 46 10.29 -1.35 9.43
C ASP A 46 10.11 -0.61 10.77
N GLU A 47 9.60 0.62 10.74
CA GLU A 47 9.31 1.43 11.93
C GLU A 47 8.35 0.78 12.92
N ILE A 48 7.48 -0.13 12.46
CA ILE A 48 6.56 -0.82 13.37
C ILE A 48 7.29 -1.81 14.29
N LEU A 49 8.53 -2.18 13.95
CA LEU A 49 9.39 -3.03 14.78
C LEU A 49 10.25 -2.22 15.75
N ASP A 50 10.29 -0.89 15.61
CA ASP A 50 11.00 0.01 16.52
C ASP A 50 10.04 0.47 17.63
N VAL A 51 10.21 -0.13 18.81
CA VAL A 51 9.41 0.18 20.00
C VAL A 51 9.45 1.67 20.33
N SER A 52 10.58 2.35 20.11
CA SER A 52 10.75 3.76 20.47
C SER A 52 9.88 4.65 19.58
N LYS A 53 9.77 4.32 18.29
CA LYS A 53 8.91 5.03 17.33
C LYS A 53 7.42 4.81 17.63
N LEU A 54 7.06 3.61 18.06
CA LEU A 54 5.68 3.32 18.50
C LEU A 54 5.33 4.09 19.77
N GLU A 55 6.21 4.09 20.77
CA GLU A 55 6.01 4.83 22.02
C GLU A 55 5.91 6.34 21.76
N GLU A 56 6.78 6.91 20.91
CA GLU A 56 6.72 8.31 20.52
C GLU A 56 5.39 8.66 19.82
N PHE A 57 4.93 7.80 18.91
CA PHE A 57 3.67 8.04 18.19
C PHE A 57 2.46 8.04 19.13
N TYR A 58 2.43 7.13 20.10
CA TYR A 58 1.31 6.97 21.03
C TYR A 58 1.49 7.73 22.36
N GLU A 59 2.54 8.54 22.52
CA GLU A 59 2.88 9.24 23.78
C GLU A 59 1.69 10.02 24.38
N LYS A 60 0.85 10.61 23.53
CA LYS A 60 -0.31 11.43 23.94
C LYS A 60 -1.63 10.67 24.04
N LEU A 61 -1.62 9.36 23.79
CA LEU A 61 -2.82 8.52 23.87
C LEU A 61 -2.98 7.94 25.28
N GLU A 62 -3.97 8.45 26.00
CA GLU A 62 -4.33 7.93 27.32
C GLU A 62 -5.50 6.94 27.20
N LEU A 63 -5.32 5.72 27.70
CA LEU A 63 -6.35 4.67 27.72
C LEU A 63 -6.67 4.27 29.16
N THR A 64 -7.96 4.10 29.44
CA THR A 64 -8.46 3.58 30.72
C THR A 64 -9.07 2.19 30.49
N SER A 65 -8.73 1.22 31.35
CA SER A 65 -9.27 -0.15 31.26
C SER A 65 -10.71 -0.25 31.75
N ASP A 66 -11.13 0.69 32.58
CA ASP A 66 -12.33 0.56 33.41
C ASP A 66 -13.54 1.28 32.80
N ASN A 67 -13.31 2.09 31.76
CA ASN A 67 -14.33 2.88 31.09
C ASN A 67 -14.15 2.85 29.57
N TYR A 68 -14.84 1.90 28.93
CA TYR A 68 -14.77 1.71 27.47
C TYR A 68 -15.19 2.95 26.68
N LEU A 69 -16.21 3.69 27.14
CA LEU A 69 -16.66 4.90 26.43
C LEU A 69 -15.58 5.98 26.40
N GLU A 70 -14.94 6.21 27.54
CA GLU A 70 -13.83 7.17 27.65
C GLU A 70 -12.63 6.74 26.81
N ALA A 71 -12.25 5.45 26.84
CA ALA A 71 -11.19 4.93 25.99
C ALA A 71 -11.45 5.19 24.50
N ILE A 72 -12.68 4.96 24.02
CA ILE A 72 -13.06 5.23 22.62
C ILE A 72 -13.04 6.73 22.30
N LEU A 73 -13.51 7.59 23.21
CA LEU A 73 -13.44 9.04 23.04
C LEU A 73 -11.97 9.52 22.97
N ASN A 74 -11.08 8.97 23.79
CA ASN A 74 -9.66 9.32 23.78
C ASN A 74 -8.97 8.89 22.48
N VAL A 75 -9.24 7.67 21.99
CA VAL A 75 -8.73 7.22 20.67
C VAL A 75 -9.26 8.11 19.55
N THR A 76 -10.54 8.48 19.59
CA THR A 76 -11.16 9.35 18.58
C THR A 76 -10.51 10.74 18.57
N LYS A 77 -10.31 11.32 19.76
CA LYS A 77 -9.62 12.60 19.92
C LYS A 77 -8.18 12.54 19.43
N PHE A 78 -7.42 11.49 19.80
CA PHE A 78 -6.05 11.29 19.32
C PHE A 78 -5.99 11.24 17.78
N GLY A 79 -6.89 10.49 17.14
CA GLY A 79 -6.95 10.42 15.67
C GLY A 79 -7.32 11.75 15.01
N PHE A 80 -8.21 12.52 15.64
CA PHE A 80 -8.57 13.87 15.20
C PHE A 80 -7.37 14.82 15.29
N ASP A 81 -6.70 14.86 16.45
CA ASP A 81 -5.53 15.72 16.69
C ASP A 81 -4.38 15.35 15.75
N TYR A 82 -4.12 14.06 15.53
CA TYR A 82 -3.13 13.59 14.55
C TYR A 82 -3.45 14.11 13.14
N SER A 83 -4.70 13.99 12.69
CA SER A 83 -5.12 14.44 11.36
C SER A 83 -5.02 15.96 11.20
N PHE A 84 -5.48 16.73 12.20
CA PHE A 84 -5.42 18.20 12.18
C PHE A 84 -3.98 18.73 12.21
N ASN A 85 -3.09 18.05 12.94
CA ASN A 85 -1.65 18.39 12.97
C ASN A 85 -0.95 18.24 11.60
N ARG A 86 -1.57 17.53 10.65
CA ARG A 86 -1.05 17.37 9.28
C ARG A 86 -1.56 18.43 8.30
N LEU A 87 -2.59 19.21 8.65
CA LEU A 87 -3.28 20.11 7.71
C LEU A 87 -2.38 21.13 6.98
N ARG A 88 -1.30 21.59 7.64
CA ARG A 88 -0.36 22.58 7.08
C ARG A 88 1.02 21.99 6.76
N LYS A 89 1.15 20.66 6.80
CA LYS A 89 2.40 19.96 6.53
C LYS A 89 2.37 19.38 5.11
N PRO A 90 3.52 19.26 4.44
CA PRO A 90 3.59 18.55 3.17
C PRO A 90 3.18 17.08 3.36
N VAL A 91 2.63 16.48 2.30
CA VAL A 91 2.33 15.04 2.29
C VAL A 91 3.65 14.27 2.25
N ASN A 92 3.86 13.41 3.24
CA ASN A 92 4.95 12.44 3.23
C ASN A 92 4.42 11.11 2.66
N LYS A 93 4.75 10.79 1.40
CA LYS A 93 4.37 9.54 0.73
C LYS A 93 5.03 8.28 1.30
N THR A 94 5.97 8.45 2.24
CA THR A 94 6.70 7.36 2.91
C THR A 94 6.35 7.27 4.40
N ASP A 95 5.24 7.88 4.81
CA ASP A 95 4.81 7.90 6.20
C ASP A 95 4.40 6.50 6.69
N TRP A 96 5.22 5.92 7.57
CA TRP A 96 5.01 4.59 8.10
C TRP A 96 3.68 4.44 8.86
N ILE A 97 3.15 5.52 9.44
CA ILE A 97 1.88 5.50 10.17
C ILE A 97 0.72 5.21 9.22
N THR A 98 0.72 5.86 8.06
CA THR A 98 -0.31 5.67 7.01
C THR A 98 -0.28 4.23 6.46
N HIS A 99 0.90 3.61 6.40
CA HIS A 99 1.09 2.24 5.91
C HIS A 99 1.18 1.18 7.01
N GLY A 100 1.03 1.56 8.29
CA GLY A 100 1.32 0.75 9.46
C GLY A 100 0.20 -0.20 9.90
N ARG A 101 -0.68 -0.64 8.99
CA ARG A 101 -1.81 -1.54 9.28
C ARG A 101 -1.55 -2.96 8.73
N PRO A 102 -0.63 -3.74 9.31
CA PRO A 102 -0.18 -5.01 8.71
C PRO A 102 -1.19 -6.15 8.84
N ALA A 103 -2.08 -6.10 9.84
CA ALA A 103 -3.02 -7.18 10.15
C ALA A 103 -4.30 -7.16 9.29
N ILE A 104 -4.25 -6.55 8.10
CA ILE A 104 -5.38 -6.49 7.17
C ILE A 104 -5.23 -7.59 6.11
N VAL A 105 -6.30 -8.35 5.88
CA VAL A 105 -6.38 -9.32 4.77
C VAL A 105 -7.00 -8.64 3.56
N ASN A 106 -6.22 -7.78 2.90
CA ASN A 106 -6.62 -7.07 1.68
C ASN A 106 -5.38 -6.56 0.92
N ALA A 107 -5.57 -5.90 -0.22
CA ALA A 107 -4.56 -5.09 -0.91
C ALA A 107 -5.19 -3.77 -1.39
N PHE A 108 -4.36 -2.77 -1.69
CA PHE A 108 -4.85 -1.43 -2.04
C PHE A 108 -3.94 -0.71 -3.05
N TYR A 109 -4.55 0.15 -3.87
CA TYR A 109 -3.88 1.17 -4.66
C TYR A 109 -4.29 2.59 -4.19
N SER A 110 -3.33 3.51 -4.18
CA SER A 110 -3.53 4.92 -3.86
C SER A 110 -3.19 5.81 -5.05
N SER A 111 -4.18 6.47 -5.66
CA SER A 111 -3.95 7.39 -6.78
C SER A 111 -3.16 8.64 -6.41
N ILE A 112 -3.28 9.10 -5.16
CA ILE A 112 -2.59 10.31 -4.68
C ILE A 112 -1.09 10.07 -4.50
N GLU A 113 -0.74 8.87 -4.03
CA GLU A 113 0.65 8.49 -3.80
C GLU A 113 1.27 7.80 -5.01
N ASN A 114 0.44 7.30 -5.93
CA ASN A 114 0.79 6.30 -6.95
C ASN A 114 1.50 5.12 -6.27
N SER A 115 0.82 4.48 -5.32
CA SER A 115 1.41 3.38 -4.53
C SER A 115 0.48 2.18 -4.46
N ILE A 116 1.08 0.99 -4.36
CA ILE A 116 0.39 -0.28 -4.10
C ILE A 116 0.79 -0.81 -2.73
N GLN A 117 -0.16 -1.36 -1.99
CA GLN A 117 0.05 -1.82 -0.63
C GLN A 117 -0.48 -3.25 -0.42
N PHE A 118 0.38 -4.11 0.12
CA PHE A 118 0.09 -5.51 0.43
C PHE A 118 0.44 -5.77 1.90
N PRO A 119 -0.49 -5.52 2.85
CA PRO A 119 -0.28 -5.81 4.27
C PRO A 119 0.10 -7.27 4.54
N ALA A 120 0.82 -7.53 5.62
CA ALA A 120 1.26 -8.88 5.98
C ALA A 120 0.09 -9.88 6.09
N GLY A 121 -1.09 -9.40 6.47
CA GLY A 121 -2.31 -10.21 6.62
C GLY A 121 -2.79 -10.87 5.33
N ILE A 122 -2.53 -10.33 4.13
CA ILE A 122 -2.87 -11.02 2.87
C ILE A 122 -1.76 -11.98 2.41
N LEU A 123 -0.54 -11.86 2.92
CA LEU A 123 0.63 -12.64 2.48
C LEU A 123 0.73 -14.00 3.18
N GLN A 124 -0.38 -14.73 3.25
CA GLN A 124 -0.46 -16.02 3.94
C GLN A 124 -1.50 -16.97 3.31
N GLY A 125 -1.50 -18.22 3.77
CA GLY A 125 -2.52 -19.21 3.45
C GLY A 125 -2.67 -19.48 1.96
N ALA A 126 -3.88 -19.32 1.44
CA ALA A 126 -4.18 -19.55 0.03
C ALA A 126 -3.57 -18.50 -0.91
N PHE A 127 -3.27 -17.30 -0.41
CA PHE A 127 -2.75 -16.20 -1.21
C PHE A 127 -1.24 -16.29 -1.41
N TYR A 128 -0.48 -16.62 -0.36
CA TYR A 128 0.96 -16.77 -0.46
C TYR A 128 1.49 -17.81 0.53
N SER A 129 2.44 -18.62 0.05
CA SER A 129 3.31 -19.45 0.89
C SER A 129 4.65 -19.61 0.19
N HIS A 130 5.73 -19.56 0.94
CA HIS A 130 7.08 -19.75 0.40
C HIS A 130 7.30 -21.20 -0.05
N ASP A 131 6.71 -22.17 0.66
CA ASP A 131 7.01 -23.60 0.51
C ASP A 131 6.12 -24.30 -0.53
N ARG A 132 5.41 -23.55 -1.38
CA ARG A 132 4.53 -24.11 -2.41
C ARG A 132 4.97 -23.73 -3.83
N PRO A 133 4.55 -24.49 -4.86
CA PRO A 133 4.92 -24.17 -6.23
C PRO A 133 4.53 -22.75 -6.66
N ASN A 134 5.44 -22.07 -7.36
CA ASN A 134 5.29 -20.68 -7.74
C ASN A 134 4.01 -20.40 -8.55
N TYR A 135 3.56 -21.33 -9.41
CA TYR A 135 2.35 -21.12 -10.21
C TYR A 135 1.10 -20.89 -9.34
N LEU A 136 1.03 -21.48 -8.13
CA LEU A 136 -0.05 -21.20 -7.19
C LEU A 136 0.05 -19.78 -6.63
N ASN A 137 1.26 -19.33 -6.28
CA ASN A 137 1.50 -17.96 -5.84
C ASN A 137 1.15 -16.95 -6.95
N TYR A 138 1.61 -17.16 -8.18
CA TYR A 138 1.28 -16.28 -9.31
C TYR A 138 -0.22 -16.26 -9.62
N GLY A 139 -0.90 -17.40 -9.53
CA GLY A 139 -2.35 -17.46 -9.71
C GLY A 139 -3.16 -16.78 -8.61
N SER A 140 -2.61 -16.66 -7.39
CA SER A 140 -3.28 -15.99 -6.27
C SER A 140 -2.74 -14.59 -6.01
N ILE A 141 -1.65 -14.44 -5.24
CA ILE A 141 -1.12 -13.11 -4.91
C ILE A 141 -0.60 -12.40 -6.15
N GLY A 142 -0.10 -13.12 -7.15
CA GLY A 142 0.29 -12.51 -8.42
C GLY A 142 -0.88 -11.86 -9.15
N PHE A 143 -2.06 -12.48 -9.16
CA PHE A 143 -3.28 -11.85 -9.68
C PHE A 143 -3.62 -10.57 -8.90
N VAL A 144 -3.59 -10.61 -7.57
CA VAL A 144 -3.88 -9.43 -6.73
C VAL A 144 -2.85 -8.32 -6.98
N ILE A 145 -1.58 -8.65 -7.16
CA ILE A 145 -0.54 -7.67 -7.52
C ILE A 145 -0.86 -6.98 -8.85
N GLY A 146 -1.21 -7.77 -9.88
CA GLY A 146 -1.60 -7.22 -11.17
C GLY A 146 -2.87 -6.36 -11.08
N HIS A 147 -3.83 -6.74 -10.23
CA HIS A 147 -5.05 -5.99 -9.96
C HIS A 147 -4.74 -4.59 -9.41
N GLU A 148 -3.95 -4.49 -8.34
CA GLU A 148 -3.60 -3.19 -7.74
C GLU A 148 -2.75 -2.31 -8.67
N ILE A 149 -1.83 -2.89 -9.45
CA ILE A 149 -1.07 -2.12 -10.45
C ILE A 149 -2.02 -1.55 -11.51
N THR A 150 -3.02 -2.33 -11.94
CA THR A 150 -3.99 -1.93 -12.96
C THR A 150 -4.92 -0.82 -12.48
N HIS A 151 -5.21 -0.73 -11.18
CA HIS A 151 -5.93 0.42 -10.60
C HIS A 151 -5.23 1.76 -10.88
N GLY A 152 -3.91 1.78 -11.10
CA GLY A 152 -3.22 2.99 -11.58
C GLY A 152 -3.63 3.48 -12.96
N PHE A 153 -4.32 2.65 -13.74
CA PHE A 153 -4.67 2.90 -15.14
C PHE A 153 -6.16 2.69 -15.43
N ASP A 154 -6.97 2.42 -14.41
CA ASP A 154 -8.43 2.31 -14.55
C ASP A 154 -9.08 3.69 -14.80
N ASP A 155 -10.42 3.72 -14.86
CA ASP A 155 -11.16 4.95 -15.18
C ASP A 155 -10.92 6.10 -14.18
N GLN A 156 -10.57 5.80 -12.93
CA GLN A 156 -10.25 6.78 -11.90
C GLN A 156 -8.75 7.03 -11.81
N GLY A 157 -7.95 5.97 -11.69
CA GLY A 157 -6.51 6.04 -11.51
C GLY A 157 -5.82 6.76 -12.65
N ARG A 158 -6.25 6.56 -13.91
CA ARG A 158 -5.66 7.23 -15.08
C ARG A 158 -5.76 8.76 -15.06
N GLN A 159 -6.60 9.34 -14.21
CA GLN A 159 -6.77 10.78 -14.08
C GLN A 159 -5.68 11.45 -13.22
N PHE A 160 -4.77 10.65 -12.64
CA PHE A 160 -3.67 11.07 -11.78
C PHE A 160 -2.32 10.73 -12.42
N ASP A 161 -1.30 11.55 -12.15
CA ASP A 161 0.07 11.38 -12.62
C ASP A 161 0.95 10.52 -11.70
#